data_AF-A0A2D6MAI6-F1
#
_entry.id   AF-A0A2D6MAI6-F1
#
_cell.length_a   1.000
_cell.length_b   1.000
_cell.length_c   1.000
_cell.angle_alpha   90.00
_cell.angle_beta   90.00
_cell.angle_gamma   90.00
#
_symmetry.space_group_name_H-M   'P 1'
#
loop_
_entity.id
_entity.type
_entity.pdbx_description
1 polymer ?
#
loop_
_entity_poly.entity_id
_entity_poly.type
_entity_poly.pdbx_seq_one_letter_code
_entity_poly.pdbx_strand_id
1 'polypeptide(L)'
;MANIIQIKRSAFNGQSAPTNLEAGEFAWLQGPLGGSGSRRLYIGRSTDNSGGKEIWHLSTLDDLTAGDGLAITAAGGSNDRDRVLSVNVDGSGIELSSDTLQLKADGVKDTHIDWGSGSGQINTTDIPEGSNLWYTDERVDDRLGALATAGEGIDITYDDAGGTLTFTGEDATVSNKGVASFATANFSVTSGAVSSKDVTLTSDSGSAAATIGETFTIAGGEGIDTSATGTTLTIVGENASASNKGVAKFNSTRFAVTAGAVDIASDGITMGTHTNGNYVASLVAGTGITLANNTGETATPTVSIGQAIGTGDSPTFAALTVTGDVRINGNDIQNSDGEATITMDAAQNVTIAADLQIGGNDIKASNGTVAISLSDNDVTVQGNLTVEGDTVTNNVATLTVEDPLIKLAKGNTSGDTVDLGIFGEYNDGGGVEYSGLFRDASDGDGIWVLFDSLTSAHWTDTATTVDTTAGSFDFADLKLASLTGADNSGGNGTLNTFTIDGGSF
;
A
#
# COMPACT_ATOMS: atom_id res chain seq x y z
N MET A 1 -113.25 98.34 -86.22
CA MET A 1 -112.54 99.59 -85.87
C MET A 1 -111.29 99.20 -85.12
N ALA A 2 -110.15 99.08 -85.82
CA ALA A 2 -108.89 98.92 -85.13
C ALA A 2 -108.50 100.31 -84.61
N ASN A 3 -108.65 100.53 -83.31
CA ASN A 3 -108.11 101.72 -82.64
C ASN A 3 -106.62 101.44 -82.42
N ILE A 4 -105.86 101.57 -83.50
CA ILE A 4 -104.40 101.47 -83.48
C ILE A 4 -103.90 102.73 -82.77
N ILE A 5 -103.37 102.56 -81.57
CA ILE A 5 -102.55 103.59 -80.92
C ILE A 5 -101.18 103.52 -81.59
N GLN A 6 -100.80 104.57 -82.33
CA GLN A 6 -99.46 104.65 -82.92
C GLN A 6 -98.44 105.02 -81.85
N ILE A 7 -97.52 104.09 -81.57
CA ILE A 7 -96.38 104.29 -80.68
C ILE A 7 -95.27 104.96 -81.50
N LYS A 8 -94.77 106.09 -81.01
CA LYS A 8 -93.86 106.94 -81.79
C LYS A 8 -92.49 106.30 -82.00
N ARG A 9 -91.98 105.54 -81.02
CA ARG A 9 -90.65 104.89 -81.06
C ARG A 9 -90.61 103.61 -80.21
N SER A 10 -90.31 102.47 -80.83
CA SER A 10 -89.98 101.21 -80.16
C SER A 10 -88.60 100.77 -80.62
N ALA A 11 -87.65 100.62 -79.71
CA ALA A 11 -86.35 100.04 -80.04
C ALA A 11 -86.48 98.52 -79.96
N PHE A 12 -86.66 97.88 -81.12
CA PHE A 12 -86.58 96.44 -81.21
C PHE A 12 -85.11 96.04 -81.16
N ASN A 13 -84.73 95.23 -80.16
CA ASN A 13 -83.37 94.72 -79.98
C ASN A 13 -82.28 95.75 -79.60
N GLY A 14 -82.67 96.94 -79.10
CA GLY A 14 -81.75 97.89 -78.47
C GLY A 14 -81.62 97.67 -76.95
N GLN A 15 -80.46 97.97 -76.37
CA GLN A 15 -80.17 97.87 -74.92
C GLN A 15 -80.46 99.18 -74.16
N SER A 16 -80.71 100.28 -74.86
CA SER A 16 -80.71 101.61 -74.25
C SER A 16 -82.12 102.17 -74.15
N ALA A 17 -82.38 102.91 -73.07
CA ALA A 17 -83.58 103.70 -72.92
C ALA A 17 -83.73 104.68 -74.11
N PRO A 18 -84.94 104.93 -74.62
CA PRO A 18 -85.16 105.97 -75.63
C PRO A 18 -84.76 107.33 -75.05
N THR A 19 -84.29 108.28 -75.87
CA THR A 19 -83.72 109.55 -75.38
C THR A 19 -84.57 110.80 -75.64
N ASN A 20 -85.60 110.72 -76.50
CA ASN A 20 -86.42 111.88 -76.89
C ASN A 20 -87.94 111.58 -76.80
N LEU A 21 -88.47 111.13 -75.66
CA LEU A 21 -89.92 111.04 -75.45
C LEU A 21 -90.50 112.38 -74.98
N GLU A 22 -91.58 112.82 -75.62
CA GLU A 22 -92.38 113.93 -75.12
C GLU A 22 -93.30 113.50 -73.97
N ALA A 23 -93.79 114.48 -73.22
CA ALA A 23 -94.77 114.22 -72.17
C ALA A 23 -96.02 113.53 -72.74
N GLY A 24 -96.40 112.39 -72.15
CA GLY A 24 -97.53 111.57 -72.60
C GLY A 24 -97.19 110.59 -73.73
N GLU A 25 -95.95 110.57 -74.21
CA GLU A 25 -95.49 109.56 -75.16
C GLU A 25 -95.05 108.27 -74.46
N PHE A 26 -95.23 107.15 -75.14
CA PHE A 26 -94.85 105.81 -74.68
C PHE A 26 -93.80 105.18 -75.59
N ALA A 27 -92.90 104.40 -75.00
CA ALA A 27 -91.95 103.57 -75.71
C ALA A 27 -91.78 102.24 -74.98
N TRP A 28 -91.80 101.15 -75.74
CA TRP A 28 -91.53 99.80 -75.22
C TRP A 28 -90.16 99.34 -75.68
N LEU A 29 -89.37 98.85 -74.73
CA LEU A 29 -88.11 98.15 -74.98
C LEU A 29 -88.36 96.66 -74.73
N GLN A 30 -88.40 95.87 -75.79
CA GLN A 30 -88.73 94.45 -75.66
C GLN A 30 -87.54 93.61 -75.17
N GLY A 31 -86.31 94.11 -75.28
CA GLY A 31 -85.10 93.30 -75.17
C GLY A 31 -85.03 92.19 -76.24
N PRO A 32 -83.90 91.47 -76.37
CA PRO A 32 -83.80 90.32 -77.28
C PRO A 32 -84.73 89.18 -76.83
N LEU A 33 -85.34 88.47 -77.78
CA LEU A 33 -86.06 87.23 -77.47
C LEU A 33 -85.06 86.16 -77.01
N GLY A 34 -85.15 85.74 -75.75
CA GLY A 34 -84.34 84.66 -75.17
C GLY A 34 -83.03 85.10 -74.49
N GLY A 35 -82.72 86.40 -74.49
CA GLY A 35 -81.52 86.94 -73.84
C GLY A 35 -81.86 87.88 -72.69
N SER A 36 -80.98 87.91 -71.69
CA SER A 36 -81.04 88.70 -70.44
C SER A 36 -80.90 90.22 -70.67
N GLY A 37 -81.71 90.80 -71.55
CA GLY A 37 -81.86 92.25 -71.72
C GLY A 37 -83.24 92.68 -71.21
N SER A 38 -83.27 93.55 -70.20
CA SER A 38 -84.49 93.89 -69.45
C SER A 38 -85.56 94.50 -70.36
N ARG A 39 -86.73 93.85 -70.41
CA ARG A 39 -87.89 94.38 -71.12
C ARG A 39 -88.49 95.48 -70.26
N ARG A 40 -88.57 96.70 -70.77
CA ARG A 40 -88.98 97.88 -69.99
C ARG A 40 -89.97 98.72 -70.78
N LEU A 41 -91.06 99.16 -70.12
CA LEU A 41 -91.97 100.17 -70.63
C LEU A 41 -91.52 101.53 -70.11
N TYR A 42 -91.23 102.44 -71.03
CA TYR A 42 -90.83 103.81 -70.75
C TYR A 42 -91.96 104.79 -71.05
N ILE A 43 -92.11 105.82 -70.21
CA ILE A 43 -93.10 106.89 -70.37
C ILE A 43 -92.38 108.24 -70.25
N GLY A 44 -92.62 109.13 -71.23
CA GLY A 44 -92.18 110.51 -71.16
C GLY A 44 -93.11 111.34 -70.27
N ARG A 45 -92.54 112.15 -69.39
CA ARG A 45 -93.27 113.03 -68.46
C ARG A 45 -92.71 114.45 -68.52
N SER A 46 -93.58 115.43 -68.32
CA SER A 46 -93.15 116.80 -68.05
C SER A 46 -92.82 116.92 -66.57
N THR A 47 -91.70 117.55 -66.25
CA THR A 47 -91.25 117.72 -64.88
C THR A 47 -91.72 119.03 -64.25
N ASP A 48 -92.15 120.02 -65.06
CA ASP A 48 -92.41 121.39 -64.59
C ASP A 48 -92.94 122.30 -65.72
N ASN A 49 -93.78 123.28 -65.36
CA ASN A 49 -94.44 124.29 -66.24
C ASN A 49 -93.47 125.16 -67.08
N SER A 50 -92.17 124.86 -67.06
CA SER A 50 -91.08 125.59 -67.75
C SER A 50 -90.37 124.76 -68.83
N GLY A 51 -90.83 123.55 -69.14
CA GLY A 51 -90.46 122.84 -70.37
C GLY A 51 -89.37 121.76 -70.27
N GLY A 52 -89.02 121.29 -69.07
CA GLY A 52 -88.14 120.11 -68.88
C GLY A 52 -88.86 118.77 -69.15
N LYS A 53 -88.11 117.76 -69.64
CA LYS A 53 -88.62 116.43 -70.09
C LYS A 53 -87.82 115.28 -69.44
N GLU A 54 -88.47 114.27 -68.84
CA GLU A 54 -87.84 113.09 -68.18
C GLU A 54 -88.47 111.74 -68.61
N ILE A 55 -87.69 110.64 -68.53
CA ILE A 55 -88.05 109.27 -68.96
C ILE A 55 -88.00 108.29 -67.77
N TRP A 56 -89.12 107.63 -67.49
CA TRP A 56 -89.28 106.69 -66.36
C TRP A 56 -89.60 105.27 -66.85
N HIS A 57 -89.17 104.22 -66.11
CA HIS A 57 -89.61 102.84 -66.32
C HIS A 57 -90.25 102.23 -65.06
N LEU A 58 -90.96 101.11 -65.19
CA LEU A 58 -91.39 100.30 -64.04
C LEU A 58 -90.25 99.39 -63.56
N SER A 59 -90.06 99.28 -62.25
CA SER A 59 -89.01 98.49 -61.60
C SER A 59 -89.28 96.97 -61.59
N THR A 60 -88.22 96.16 -61.49
CA THR A 60 -88.26 94.68 -61.41
C THR A 60 -87.39 94.13 -60.26
N LEU A 61 -87.48 92.83 -59.97
CA LEU A 61 -86.66 92.17 -58.92
C LEU A 61 -85.14 92.22 -59.18
N ASP A 62 -84.72 92.53 -60.40
CA ASP A 62 -83.31 92.78 -60.74
C ASP A 62 -82.80 94.13 -60.20
N ASP A 63 -83.69 95.01 -59.77
CA ASP A 63 -83.34 96.30 -59.18
C ASP A 63 -83.01 96.17 -57.66
N LEU A 64 -83.03 94.94 -57.09
CA LEU A 64 -82.66 94.67 -55.69
C LEU A 64 -81.19 94.23 -55.55
N THR A 65 -80.45 94.83 -54.60
CA THR A 65 -79.06 94.45 -54.24
C THR A 65 -79.05 93.71 -52.89
N ALA A 66 -78.46 92.50 -52.83
CA ALA A 66 -78.29 91.76 -51.57
C ALA A 66 -77.10 92.32 -50.76
N GLY A 67 -77.23 92.39 -49.42
CA GLY A 67 -76.14 92.78 -48.52
C GLY A 67 -75.22 91.62 -48.16
N ASP A 68 -74.08 91.92 -47.53
CA ASP A 68 -73.07 90.91 -47.15
C ASP A 68 -73.68 89.77 -46.32
N GLY A 69 -73.31 88.53 -46.67
CA GLY A 69 -73.82 87.32 -46.03
C GLY A 69 -75.20 86.85 -46.54
N LEU A 70 -75.84 87.60 -47.44
CA LEU A 70 -77.09 87.21 -48.10
C LEU A 70 -76.92 87.09 -49.63
N ALA A 71 -77.55 86.10 -50.25
CA ALA A 71 -77.51 85.87 -51.70
C ALA A 71 -78.92 85.76 -52.30
N ILE A 72 -79.17 86.40 -53.46
CA ILE A 72 -80.42 86.23 -54.23
C ILE A 72 -80.15 85.31 -55.42
N THR A 73 -80.60 84.06 -55.33
CA THR A 73 -80.29 83.01 -56.32
C THR A 73 -81.53 82.69 -57.17
N ALA A 74 -81.34 82.45 -58.48
CA ALA A 74 -82.43 82.08 -59.39
C ALA A 74 -82.72 80.57 -59.31
N ALA A 75 -83.95 80.18 -59.00
CA ALA A 75 -84.36 78.79 -59.05
C ALA A 75 -84.80 78.40 -60.47
N GLY A 76 -83.83 78.12 -61.36
CA GLY A 76 -84.03 77.15 -62.45
C GLY A 76 -84.59 77.60 -63.80
N GLY A 77 -84.68 78.89 -64.13
CA GLY A 77 -85.01 79.33 -65.49
C GLY A 77 -85.10 80.85 -65.61
N SER A 78 -84.82 81.39 -66.80
CA SER A 78 -84.62 82.83 -67.05
C SER A 78 -85.89 83.71 -66.98
N ASN A 79 -86.76 83.52 -65.98
CA ASN A 79 -87.93 84.37 -65.73
C ASN A 79 -88.01 84.84 -64.25
N ASP A 80 -88.67 85.98 -64.02
CA ASP A 80 -88.64 86.69 -62.73
C ASP A 80 -89.54 86.09 -61.62
N ARG A 81 -90.11 84.88 -61.79
CA ARG A 81 -91.11 84.35 -60.83
C ARG A 81 -90.55 83.58 -59.64
N ASP A 82 -89.31 83.06 -59.71
CA ASP A 82 -88.80 82.05 -58.76
C ASP A 82 -87.45 82.42 -58.06
N ARG A 83 -87.23 83.67 -57.63
CA ARG A 83 -86.00 84.10 -56.89
C ARG A 83 -86.22 84.21 -55.36
N VAL A 84 -85.27 83.73 -54.54
CA VAL A 84 -85.29 83.76 -53.04
C VAL A 84 -83.99 84.32 -52.45
N LEU A 85 -84.04 84.95 -51.26
CA LEU A 85 -82.90 85.48 -50.48
C LEU A 85 -82.46 84.50 -49.36
N SER A 86 -81.21 84.07 -49.32
CA SER A 86 -80.68 83.12 -48.31
C SER A 86 -79.39 83.59 -47.64
N VAL A 87 -79.09 83.09 -46.43
CA VAL A 87 -77.82 83.32 -45.72
C VAL A 87 -76.72 82.35 -46.15
N ASN A 88 -75.48 82.84 -46.24
CA ASN A 88 -74.32 82.02 -46.61
C ASN A 88 -73.56 81.56 -45.35
N VAL A 89 -73.54 80.26 -45.06
CA VAL A 89 -72.73 79.68 -43.96
C VAL A 89 -71.58 78.86 -44.56
N ASP A 90 -70.34 79.13 -44.13
CA ASP A 90 -69.13 78.45 -44.63
C ASP A 90 -68.88 77.07 -43.97
N GLY A 91 -69.67 76.75 -42.94
CA GLY A 91 -69.66 75.47 -42.25
C GLY A 91 -68.50 75.26 -41.27
N SER A 92 -67.75 76.28 -40.86
CA SER A 92 -66.56 76.10 -40.02
C SER A 92 -66.84 75.97 -38.50
N GLY A 93 -67.96 76.48 -37.99
CA GLY A 93 -68.35 76.33 -36.57
C GLY A 93 -69.86 76.37 -36.30
N ILE A 94 -70.62 76.84 -37.28
CA ILE A 94 -72.07 76.90 -37.25
C ILE A 94 -72.59 76.17 -38.49
N GLU A 95 -73.70 75.45 -38.34
CA GLU A 95 -74.43 74.84 -39.45
C GLU A 95 -75.89 75.28 -39.46
N LEU A 96 -76.47 75.21 -40.65
CA LEU A 96 -77.90 75.18 -40.83
C LEU A 96 -78.34 73.72 -40.77
N SER A 97 -79.15 73.39 -39.76
CA SER A 97 -79.82 72.10 -39.65
C SER A 97 -81.31 72.33 -39.82
N SER A 98 -81.82 71.98 -41.01
CA SER A 98 -83.16 72.37 -41.45
C SER A 98 -83.36 73.88 -41.34
N ASP A 99 -84.31 74.33 -40.51
CA ASP A 99 -84.74 75.72 -40.38
C ASP A 99 -84.07 76.46 -39.19
N THR A 100 -83.01 75.89 -38.59
CA THR A 100 -82.32 76.50 -37.43
C THR A 100 -80.81 76.61 -37.62
N LEU A 101 -80.23 77.67 -37.04
CA LEU A 101 -78.79 77.92 -36.99
C LEU A 101 -78.24 77.41 -35.65
N GLN A 102 -77.30 76.47 -35.67
CA GLN A 102 -76.75 75.84 -34.45
C GLN A 102 -75.22 75.66 -34.51
N LEU A 103 -74.60 75.52 -33.33
CA LEU A 103 -73.19 75.13 -33.23
C LEU A 103 -72.99 73.67 -33.61
N LYS A 104 -71.90 73.37 -34.31
CA LYS A 104 -71.56 72.00 -34.68
C LYS A 104 -71.04 71.20 -33.48
N ALA A 105 -71.24 69.88 -33.52
CA ALA A 105 -70.44 68.97 -32.70
C ALA A 105 -68.95 69.21 -33.00
N ASP A 106 -68.14 69.29 -31.95
CA ASP A 106 -66.72 69.71 -32.00
C ASP A 106 -66.48 71.10 -32.64
N GLY A 107 -67.51 71.93 -32.70
CA GLY A 107 -67.42 73.31 -33.21
C GLY A 107 -66.67 74.26 -32.28
N VAL A 108 -66.60 73.94 -30.99
CA VAL A 108 -65.77 74.67 -30.01
C VAL A 108 -64.43 73.95 -29.86
N LYS A 109 -63.35 74.62 -30.26
CA LYS A 109 -61.98 74.12 -30.19
C LYS A 109 -61.23 74.79 -29.04
N ASP A 110 -60.04 74.28 -28.73
CA ASP A 110 -59.11 74.90 -27.79
C ASP A 110 -58.83 76.38 -28.13
N THR A 111 -58.75 76.73 -29.41
CA THR A 111 -58.57 78.13 -29.85
C THR A 111 -59.80 79.02 -29.65
N HIS A 112 -60.96 78.46 -29.34
CA HIS A 112 -62.19 79.21 -29.08
C HIS A 112 -62.38 79.48 -27.57
N ILE A 113 -61.53 78.90 -26.72
CA ILE A 113 -61.54 79.06 -25.27
C ILE A 113 -60.25 79.75 -24.86
N ASP A 114 -60.34 80.83 -24.09
CA ASP A 114 -59.18 81.58 -23.64
C ASP A 114 -58.65 81.01 -22.31
N TRP A 115 -57.62 80.16 -22.40
CA TRP A 115 -56.97 79.53 -21.25
C TRP A 115 -55.90 80.46 -20.65
N GLY A 116 -56.00 80.76 -19.36
CA GLY A 116 -55.05 81.63 -18.68
C GLY A 116 -55.51 82.11 -17.31
N SER A 117 -54.64 82.83 -16.60
CA SER A 117 -54.89 83.33 -15.24
C SER A 117 -55.35 84.79 -15.18
N GLY A 118 -55.61 85.42 -16.34
CA GLY A 118 -56.12 86.79 -16.45
C GLY A 118 -57.62 86.90 -16.22
N SER A 119 -58.10 88.12 -15.97
CA SER A 119 -59.53 88.39 -15.73
C SER A 119 -60.38 88.00 -16.96
N GLY A 120 -61.28 87.04 -16.79
CA GLY A 120 -62.17 86.54 -17.85
C GLY A 120 -61.62 85.35 -18.63
N GLN A 121 -60.43 84.86 -18.28
CA GLN A 121 -59.85 83.62 -18.79
C GLN A 121 -60.19 82.45 -17.87
N ILE A 122 -60.13 81.22 -18.40
CA ILE A 122 -60.41 80.01 -17.64
C ILE A 122 -59.08 79.38 -17.19
N ASN A 123 -58.93 79.06 -15.90
CA ASN A 123 -57.80 78.28 -15.38
C ASN A 123 -58.25 77.11 -14.48
N THR A 124 -57.30 76.41 -13.85
CA THR A 124 -57.57 75.20 -13.05
C THR A 124 -58.48 75.47 -11.86
N THR A 125 -58.58 76.68 -11.32
CA THR A 125 -59.54 77.02 -10.26
C THR A 125 -60.98 77.09 -10.74
N ASP A 126 -61.18 77.37 -12.03
CA ASP A 126 -62.50 77.54 -12.65
C ASP A 126 -63.07 76.20 -13.14
N ILE A 127 -62.25 75.14 -13.13
CA ILE A 127 -62.63 73.78 -13.50
C ILE A 127 -62.87 72.95 -12.24
N PRO A 128 -64.08 72.45 -11.98
CA PRO A 128 -64.36 71.57 -10.85
C PRO A 128 -63.62 70.22 -10.99
N GLU A 129 -62.80 69.86 -9.99
CA GLU A 129 -61.88 68.69 -10.09
C GLU A 129 -62.49 67.35 -9.63
N GLY A 130 -63.63 67.35 -8.91
CA GLY A 130 -64.30 66.12 -8.48
C GLY A 130 -63.39 65.16 -7.69
N SER A 131 -63.31 63.89 -8.10
CA SER A 131 -62.48 62.86 -7.46
C SER A 131 -61.05 62.75 -8.00
N ASN A 132 -60.74 63.37 -9.14
CA ASN A 132 -59.42 63.36 -9.75
C ASN A 132 -58.77 64.71 -9.48
N LEU A 133 -57.98 64.72 -8.43
CA LEU A 133 -57.41 65.93 -7.89
C LEU A 133 -56.05 66.19 -8.55
N TRP A 134 -55.81 67.43 -8.98
CA TRP A 134 -54.57 67.77 -9.66
C TRP A 134 -53.41 67.90 -8.68
N TYR A 135 -52.19 67.72 -9.19
CA TYR A 135 -50.98 67.78 -8.39
C TYR A 135 -50.73 69.21 -7.86
N THR A 136 -50.41 69.30 -6.58
CA THR A 136 -49.84 70.49 -5.93
C THR A 136 -48.85 70.01 -4.86
N ASP A 137 -47.72 70.68 -4.71
CA ASP A 137 -46.68 70.31 -3.73
C ASP A 137 -47.26 70.23 -2.31
N GLU A 138 -48.06 71.23 -1.91
CA GLU A 138 -48.77 71.30 -0.62
C GLU A 138 -49.49 69.99 -0.25
N ARG A 139 -50.22 69.42 -1.21
CA ARG A 139 -51.03 68.22 -0.97
C ARG A 139 -50.20 66.95 -0.89
N VAL A 140 -49.02 66.93 -1.50
CA VAL A 140 -48.08 65.82 -1.39
C VAL A 140 -47.41 65.87 -0.02
N ASP A 141 -47.02 67.05 0.43
CA ASP A 141 -46.35 67.25 1.71
C ASP A 141 -47.30 66.96 2.89
N ASP A 142 -48.56 67.44 2.82
CA ASP A 142 -49.65 67.05 3.73
C ASP A 142 -49.83 65.53 3.80
N ARG A 143 -49.79 64.87 2.63
CA ARG A 143 -49.98 63.42 2.55
C ARG A 143 -48.78 62.68 3.15
N LEU A 144 -47.56 63.17 2.97
CA LEU A 144 -46.34 62.56 3.48
C LEU A 144 -46.27 62.70 5.00
N GLY A 145 -46.59 63.89 5.53
CA GLY A 145 -46.68 64.16 6.97
C GLY A 145 -47.72 63.29 7.68
N ALA A 146 -48.86 63.02 7.03
CA ALA A 146 -49.90 62.13 7.56
C ALA A 146 -49.56 60.63 7.44
N LEU A 147 -48.76 60.23 6.44
CA LEU A 147 -48.43 58.82 6.20
C LEU A 147 -47.29 58.32 7.08
N ALA A 148 -46.31 59.16 7.39
CA ALA A 148 -45.18 58.79 8.22
C ALA A 148 -45.58 58.72 9.71
N THR A 149 -45.37 57.57 10.35
CA THR A 149 -45.69 57.36 11.78
C THR A 149 -44.44 56.89 12.52
N ALA A 150 -44.10 57.56 13.63
CA ALA A 150 -42.97 57.17 14.46
C ALA A 150 -43.23 55.82 15.16
N GLY A 151 -42.17 55.02 15.32
CA GLY A 151 -42.20 53.76 16.04
C GLY A 151 -41.25 53.79 17.24
N GLU A 152 -41.17 52.70 18.01
CA GLU A 152 -40.15 52.59 19.06
C GLU A 152 -38.74 52.72 18.45
N GLY A 153 -37.90 53.56 19.06
CA GLY A 153 -36.51 53.77 18.66
C GLY A 153 -36.26 54.75 17.51
N ILE A 154 -37.30 55.24 16.82
CA ILE A 154 -37.19 56.28 15.78
C ILE A 154 -38.27 57.33 15.96
N ASP A 155 -37.84 58.56 16.25
CA ASP A 155 -38.69 59.74 16.22
C ASP A 155 -38.83 60.26 14.79
N ILE A 156 -40.05 60.65 14.42
CA ILE A 156 -40.37 61.29 13.13
C ILE A 156 -41.01 62.64 13.41
N THR A 157 -40.48 63.69 12.78
CA THR A 157 -41.03 65.06 12.88
C THR A 157 -41.24 65.63 11.48
N TYR A 158 -42.47 66.03 11.16
CA TYR A 158 -42.80 66.79 9.96
C TYR A 158 -42.91 68.28 10.31
N ASP A 159 -42.15 69.12 9.61
CA ASP A 159 -42.19 70.58 9.71
C ASP A 159 -42.73 71.15 8.40
N ASP A 160 -44.01 71.51 8.43
CA ASP A 160 -44.78 71.99 7.30
C ASP A 160 -44.28 73.36 6.79
N ALA A 161 -43.97 74.27 7.72
CA ALA A 161 -43.44 75.58 7.36
C ALA A 161 -42.01 75.50 6.78
N GLY A 162 -41.26 74.47 7.17
CA GLY A 162 -39.90 74.20 6.71
C GLY A 162 -39.80 73.28 5.48
N GLY A 163 -40.88 72.58 5.11
CA GLY A 163 -40.91 71.60 4.02
C GLY A 163 -40.02 70.37 4.27
N THR A 164 -39.88 69.91 5.52
CA THR A 164 -39.00 68.78 5.85
C THR A 164 -39.68 67.69 6.68
N LEU A 165 -39.24 66.44 6.48
CA LEU A 165 -39.59 65.28 7.28
C LEU A 165 -38.30 64.66 7.84
N THR A 166 -38.11 64.73 9.16
CA THR A 166 -36.86 64.31 9.84
C THR A 166 -37.07 63.02 10.62
N PHE A 167 -36.07 62.14 10.58
CA PHE A 167 -36.02 60.87 11.33
C PHE A 167 -34.79 60.87 12.25
N THR A 168 -34.97 60.64 13.55
CA THR A 168 -33.88 60.56 14.54
C THR A 168 -33.98 59.28 15.39
N GLY A 169 -32.83 58.68 15.71
CA GLY A 169 -32.78 57.52 16.62
C GLY A 169 -32.76 57.95 18.09
N GLU A 170 -33.53 57.29 18.95
CA GLU A 170 -33.53 57.49 20.40
C GLU A 170 -32.50 56.55 21.07
N ASP A 171 -31.86 56.92 22.19
CA ASP A 171 -30.98 55.99 22.92
C ASP A 171 -31.77 54.84 23.56
N ALA A 172 -31.21 53.64 23.55
CA ALA A 172 -31.83 52.45 24.13
C ALA A 172 -31.90 52.58 25.66
N THR A 173 -33.07 52.30 26.21
CA THR A 173 -33.30 52.17 27.65
C THR A 173 -33.97 50.82 27.93
N VAL A 174 -34.11 50.45 29.20
CA VAL A 174 -34.73 49.17 29.58
C VAL A 174 -36.18 49.01 29.08
N SER A 175 -36.88 50.11 28.79
CA SER A 175 -38.26 50.10 28.30
C SER A 175 -38.40 50.54 26.84
N ASN A 176 -37.34 51.04 26.19
CA ASN A 176 -37.41 51.51 24.81
C ASN A 176 -36.28 50.93 23.95
N LYS A 177 -36.65 50.40 22.78
CA LYS A 177 -35.74 49.76 21.83
C LYS A 177 -35.06 50.80 20.94
N GLY A 178 -34.20 51.62 21.53
CA GLY A 178 -33.40 52.64 20.85
C GLY A 178 -32.02 52.15 20.37
N VAL A 179 -31.11 53.10 20.11
CA VAL A 179 -29.70 52.94 19.77
C VAL A 179 -28.89 52.64 21.04
N ALA A 180 -28.18 51.52 21.10
CA ALA A 180 -27.42 51.14 22.29
C ALA A 180 -26.18 52.04 22.53
N SER A 181 -25.92 52.41 23.80
CA SER A 181 -24.75 53.17 24.25
C SER A 181 -23.88 52.33 25.20
N PHE A 182 -22.55 52.33 25.01
CA PHE A 182 -21.61 51.55 25.80
C PHE A 182 -20.50 52.44 26.40
N ALA A 183 -20.09 52.16 27.64
CA ALA A 183 -19.00 52.88 28.30
C ALA A 183 -17.66 52.60 27.60
N THR A 184 -16.96 53.66 27.18
CA THR A 184 -15.73 53.57 26.37
C THR A 184 -14.55 52.91 27.10
N ALA A 185 -14.55 52.90 28.44
CA ALA A 185 -13.53 52.20 29.23
C ALA A 185 -13.62 50.67 29.10
N ASN A 186 -14.81 50.15 28.78
CA ASN A 186 -15.10 48.72 28.77
C ASN A 186 -15.37 48.18 27.36
N PHE A 187 -15.81 49.06 26.43
CA PHE A 187 -16.16 48.68 25.06
C PHE A 187 -15.68 49.73 24.06
N SER A 188 -15.03 49.29 22.98
CA SER A 188 -14.67 50.14 21.82
C SER A 188 -15.60 49.80 20.65
N VAL A 189 -16.82 50.35 20.65
CA VAL A 189 -17.84 50.06 19.63
C VAL A 189 -17.79 51.13 18.53
N THR A 190 -17.30 50.76 17.35
CA THR A 190 -17.20 51.67 16.19
C THR A 190 -18.46 51.60 15.30
N SER A 191 -19.23 50.51 15.34
CA SER A 191 -20.63 50.43 14.85
C SER A 191 -21.31 49.10 15.25
N GLY A 192 -22.65 49.10 15.38
CA GLY A 192 -23.53 47.93 15.24
C GLY A 192 -23.58 46.86 16.36
N ALA A 193 -24.53 45.91 16.22
CA ALA A 193 -24.96 44.92 17.22
C ALA A 193 -23.82 44.24 18.00
N VAL A 194 -23.91 44.33 19.34
CA VAL A 194 -22.88 43.82 20.25
C VAL A 194 -23.34 42.49 20.85
N SER A 195 -22.66 41.40 20.48
CA SER A 195 -22.76 40.12 21.18
C SER A 195 -21.47 39.88 21.96
N SER A 196 -21.57 39.59 23.25
CA SER A 196 -20.43 39.10 24.01
C SER A 196 -20.22 37.63 23.67
N LYS A 197 -19.04 37.30 23.14
CA LYS A 197 -18.62 35.91 23.05
C LYS A 197 -18.27 35.39 24.44
N ASP A 198 -18.28 34.08 24.58
CA ASP A 198 -17.83 33.43 25.79
C ASP A 198 -16.37 33.78 26.11
N VAL A 199 -16.04 33.79 27.40
CA VAL A 199 -14.66 33.67 27.84
C VAL A 199 -14.25 32.22 27.61
N THR A 200 -13.61 31.98 26.47
CA THR A 200 -13.13 30.66 26.10
C THR A 200 -11.69 30.47 26.54
N LEU A 201 -11.45 29.51 27.42
CA LEU A 201 -10.11 28.97 27.67
C LEU A 201 -9.90 27.76 26.76
N THR A 202 -8.91 27.87 25.89
CA THR A 202 -8.41 26.76 25.10
C THR A 202 -7.28 26.08 25.86
N SER A 203 -7.32 24.76 25.96
CA SER A 203 -6.26 23.94 26.54
C SER A 203 -5.61 23.08 25.46
N ASP A 204 -4.56 22.34 25.84
CA ASP A 204 -3.87 21.39 24.96
C ASP A 204 -4.83 20.32 24.40
N SER A 205 -5.93 20.01 25.11
CA SER A 205 -7.03 19.21 24.59
C SER A 205 -8.40 19.72 25.06
N GLY A 206 -9.12 20.42 24.19
CA GLY A 206 -10.48 20.90 24.42
C GLY A 206 -10.57 22.37 24.87
N SER A 207 -11.80 22.87 25.01
CA SER A 207 -12.07 24.23 25.46
C SER A 207 -13.21 24.28 26.47
N ALA A 208 -13.07 25.13 27.47
CA ALA A 208 -14.16 25.53 28.35
C ALA A 208 -14.55 26.96 28.02
N ALA A 209 -15.85 27.22 27.90
CA ALA A 209 -16.41 28.51 27.54
C ALA A 209 -17.55 28.82 28.51
N ALA A 210 -17.61 30.04 29.03
CA ALA A 210 -18.78 30.54 29.75
C ALA A 210 -19.10 31.95 29.27
N THR A 211 -20.38 32.27 29.17
CA THR A 211 -20.80 33.63 28.83
C THR A 211 -20.51 34.55 30.01
N ILE A 212 -20.25 35.84 29.72
CA ILE A 212 -19.97 36.84 30.76
C ILE A 212 -21.14 36.90 31.75
N GLY A 213 -20.86 36.64 33.04
CA GLY A 213 -21.85 36.64 34.13
C GLY A 213 -22.24 35.26 34.67
N GLU A 214 -21.80 34.18 34.02
CA GLU A 214 -21.99 32.80 34.49
C GLU A 214 -20.86 32.35 35.43
N THR A 215 -21.07 31.22 36.13
CA THR A 215 -20.01 30.58 36.93
C THR A 215 -19.07 29.78 36.02
N PHE A 216 -17.78 30.13 36.03
CA PHE A 216 -16.73 29.38 35.34
C PHE A 216 -15.95 28.52 36.34
N THR A 217 -16.05 27.19 36.23
CA THR A 217 -15.44 26.26 37.20
C THR A 217 -14.10 25.74 36.72
N ILE A 218 -13.06 25.85 37.55
CA ILE A 218 -11.76 25.18 37.36
C ILE A 218 -11.62 24.15 38.49
N ALA A 219 -11.90 22.88 38.18
CA ALA A 219 -11.87 21.79 39.15
C ALA A 219 -10.44 21.28 39.38
N GLY A 220 -10.10 21.00 40.64
CA GLY A 220 -8.90 20.23 41.00
C GLY A 220 -9.08 18.75 40.74
N GLY A 221 -7.98 18.04 40.49
CA GLY A 221 -7.92 16.60 40.23
C GLY A 221 -6.84 15.94 41.09
N GLU A 222 -6.59 14.64 40.88
CA GLU A 222 -5.48 13.95 41.59
C GLU A 222 -4.14 14.66 41.31
N GLY A 223 -3.43 15.04 42.37
CA GLY A 223 -2.13 15.71 42.28
C GLY A 223 -2.18 17.23 42.13
N ILE A 224 -3.35 17.84 41.89
CA ILE A 224 -3.52 19.29 41.71
C ILE A 224 -4.79 19.79 42.43
N ASP A 225 -4.62 20.66 43.43
CA ASP A 225 -5.71 21.33 44.14
C ASP A 225 -5.98 22.72 43.57
N THR A 226 -7.26 23.11 43.50
CA THR A 226 -7.69 24.44 43.08
C THR A 226 -8.57 25.11 44.14
N SER A 227 -8.36 26.41 44.39
CA SER A 227 -9.18 27.21 45.31
C SER A 227 -9.24 28.67 44.85
N ALA A 228 -10.33 29.39 45.13
CA ALA A 228 -10.50 30.78 44.69
C ALA A 228 -11.02 31.68 45.83
N THR A 229 -10.55 32.94 45.86
CA THR A 229 -11.05 33.95 46.80
C THR A 229 -10.91 35.34 46.17
N GLY A 230 -11.98 36.16 46.22
CA GLY A 230 -11.99 37.48 45.60
C GLY A 230 -11.75 37.40 44.09
N THR A 231 -10.64 37.96 43.61
CA THR A 231 -10.25 38.00 42.18
C THR A 231 -9.09 37.05 41.85
N THR A 232 -8.65 36.17 42.76
CA THR A 232 -7.50 35.28 42.56
C THR A 232 -7.90 33.82 42.62
N LEU A 233 -7.42 33.04 41.64
CA LEU A 233 -7.46 31.58 41.60
C LEU A 233 -6.08 31.02 41.99
N THR A 234 -6.05 30.09 42.93
CA THR A 234 -4.85 29.39 43.39
C THR A 234 -4.87 27.94 42.91
N ILE A 235 -3.76 27.47 42.34
CA ILE A 235 -3.56 26.11 41.85
C ILE A 235 -2.24 25.58 42.45
N VAL A 236 -2.27 24.45 43.15
CA VAL A 236 -1.08 23.86 43.81
C VAL A 236 -0.94 22.37 43.53
N GLY A 237 0.30 21.88 43.45
CA GLY A 237 0.60 20.45 43.30
C GLY A 237 0.76 19.73 44.64
N GLU A 238 0.25 18.51 44.75
CA GLU A 238 0.36 17.63 45.93
C GLU A 238 1.59 16.73 45.84
N ASN A 239 2.19 16.30 46.97
CA ASN A 239 3.32 15.36 46.94
C ASN A 239 2.92 13.96 46.43
N ALA A 240 3.80 13.32 45.66
CA ALA A 240 3.60 11.97 45.15
C ALA A 240 3.60 10.97 46.30
N SER A 241 2.65 10.05 46.24
CA SER A 241 2.56 8.93 47.15
C SER A 241 2.21 7.66 46.35
N ALA A 242 2.17 6.52 47.03
CA ALA A 242 1.77 5.28 46.38
C ALA A 242 0.32 5.31 45.86
N SER A 243 -0.54 6.17 46.40
CA SER A 243 -1.96 6.29 46.04
C SER A 243 -2.33 7.58 45.33
N ASN A 244 -1.39 8.52 45.17
CA ASN A 244 -1.65 9.81 44.56
C ASN A 244 -0.57 10.17 43.54
N LYS A 245 -1.02 10.55 42.34
CA LYS A 245 -0.15 11.04 41.27
C LYS A 245 0.28 12.48 41.58
N GLY A 246 1.23 12.65 42.49
CA GLY A 246 1.74 13.96 42.90
C GLY A 246 3.15 14.26 42.41
N VAL A 247 3.80 15.25 43.04
CA VAL A 247 5.20 15.63 42.83
C VAL A 247 6.13 14.77 43.71
N ALA A 248 7.01 13.97 43.11
CA ALA A 248 7.94 13.11 43.84
C ALA A 248 9.30 13.80 44.10
N LYS A 249 9.91 13.55 45.26
CA LYS A 249 11.30 13.95 45.55
C LYS A 249 12.19 12.72 45.65
N PHE A 250 13.13 12.60 44.72
CA PHE A 250 14.08 11.51 44.67
C PHE A 250 15.29 11.79 45.57
N ASN A 251 15.76 10.77 46.31
CA ASN A 251 16.99 10.91 47.08
C ASN A 251 18.15 11.01 46.08
N SER A 252 18.77 12.19 46.05
CA SER A 252 19.87 12.50 45.14
C SER A 252 21.06 11.53 45.25
N THR A 253 21.22 10.79 46.35
CA THR A 253 22.29 9.80 46.50
C THR A 253 21.99 8.45 45.85
N ARG A 254 20.75 8.21 45.38
CA ARG A 254 20.33 6.97 44.71
C ARG A 254 19.59 7.21 43.40
N PHE A 255 19.01 8.40 43.22
CA PHE A 255 18.15 8.76 42.08
C PHE A 255 18.32 10.26 41.79
N ALA A 256 18.77 10.63 40.59
CA ALA A 256 18.88 12.02 40.13
C ALA A 256 17.83 12.27 39.05
N VAL A 257 16.72 12.91 39.42
CA VAL A 257 15.57 13.09 38.53
C VAL A 257 15.37 14.56 38.24
N THR A 258 15.55 14.96 36.98
CA THR A 258 15.50 16.37 36.52
C THR A 258 14.15 16.75 35.88
N ALA A 259 13.22 15.78 35.67
CA ALA A 259 11.76 15.92 35.38
C ALA A 259 11.06 14.54 35.16
N GLY A 260 9.71 14.43 35.11
CA GLY A 260 8.95 13.43 34.27
C GLY A 260 8.42 12.10 34.87
N ALA A 261 7.60 11.36 34.07
CA ALA A 261 7.12 9.98 34.36
C ALA A 261 8.29 9.02 34.64
N VAL A 262 8.14 8.06 35.57
CA VAL A 262 9.28 7.20 35.98
C VAL A 262 8.92 5.73 36.04
N ASP A 263 9.56 4.97 35.15
CA ASP A 263 9.55 3.51 35.03
C ASP A 263 11.01 3.02 35.15
N ILE A 264 11.24 1.76 35.54
CA ILE A 264 12.59 1.16 35.49
C ILE A 264 12.55 0.04 34.46
N ALA A 265 13.20 0.27 33.32
CA ALA A 265 13.13 -0.59 32.14
C ALA A 265 13.58 -2.04 32.41
N SER A 266 13.27 -2.96 31.49
CA SER A 266 13.89 -4.28 31.50
C SER A 266 15.42 -4.13 31.52
N ASP A 267 16.10 -4.87 32.40
CA ASP A 267 17.52 -4.69 32.79
C ASP A 267 17.86 -3.40 33.56
N GLY A 268 16.87 -2.69 34.08
CA GLY A 268 17.05 -1.40 34.77
C GLY A 268 17.78 -1.47 36.11
N ILE A 269 18.22 -2.66 36.53
CA ILE A 269 19.18 -2.87 37.62
C ILE A 269 20.32 -3.77 37.10
N THR A 270 21.48 -3.18 36.85
CA THR A 270 22.69 -3.90 36.41
C THR A 270 23.28 -4.72 37.55
N MET A 271 23.50 -6.01 37.29
CA MET A 271 24.06 -6.90 38.29
C MET A 271 25.57 -6.65 38.52
N GLY A 272 26.08 -6.94 39.72
CA GLY A 272 27.49 -6.72 40.08
C GLY A 272 27.80 -5.35 40.64
N THR A 273 26.85 -4.43 40.54
CA THR A 273 27.08 -3.00 40.80
C THR A 273 25.94 -2.38 41.61
N HIS A 274 24.69 -2.72 41.28
CA HIS A 274 23.50 -2.29 42.02
C HIS A 274 22.81 -3.44 42.77
N THR A 275 23.43 -4.63 42.73
CA THR A 275 23.05 -5.85 43.44
C THR A 275 24.24 -6.36 44.27
N ASN A 276 24.04 -7.39 45.09
CA ASN A 276 25.09 -8.07 45.84
C ASN A 276 24.72 -9.57 45.96
N GLY A 277 25.59 -10.52 45.61
CA GLY A 277 25.25 -11.97 45.52
C GLY A 277 26.25 -12.89 44.78
N ASN A 278 25.84 -14.13 44.46
CA ASN A 278 26.61 -15.12 43.69
C ASN A 278 25.86 -15.52 42.41
N TYR A 279 26.48 -15.40 41.23
CA TYR A 279 25.83 -15.78 39.96
C TYR A 279 25.74 -17.29 39.68
N VAL A 280 26.71 -18.07 40.17
CA VAL A 280 26.88 -19.49 39.83
C VAL A 280 26.75 -20.40 41.06
N ALA A 281 25.87 -20.03 41.99
CA ALA A 281 25.70 -20.72 43.27
C ALA A 281 25.34 -22.23 43.16
N SER A 282 24.88 -22.69 42.00
CA SER A 282 24.49 -24.09 41.75
C SER A 282 25.62 -24.99 41.24
N LEU A 283 26.81 -24.46 40.98
CA LEU A 283 27.92 -25.26 40.45
C LEU A 283 28.57 -26.09 41.57
N VAL A 284 28.47 -27.42 41.47
CA VAL A 284 29.04 -28.38 42.43
C VAL A 284 30.13 -29.19 41.74
N ALA A 285 31.32 -29.25 42.35
CA ALA A 285 32.43 -30.04 41.83
C ALA A 285 32.18 -31.54 42.07
N GLY A 286 32.34 -32.36 41.02
CA GLY A 286 32.43 -33.82 41.15
C GLY A 286 33.82 -34.28 41.58
N THR A 287 34.00 -35.57 41.86
CA THR A 287 35.31 -36.15 42.20
C THR A 287 36.33 -35.87 41.10
N GLY A 288 37.50 -35.34 41.46
CA GLY A 288 38.59 -35.02 40.52
C GLY A 288 38.49 -33.64 39.86
N ILE A 289 37.36 -32.94 40.04
CA ILE A 289 37.18 -31.55 39.61
C ILE A 289 37.36 -30.60 40.80
N THR A 290 38.06 -29.50 40.60
CA THR A 290 38.15 -28.39 41.54
C THR A 290 37.47 -27.17 40.94
N LEU A 291 36.56 -26.57 41.70
CA LEU A 291 35.97 -25.26 41.39
C LEU A 291 36.63 -24.22 42.29
N ALA A 292 37.12 -23.14 41.70
CA ALA A 292 37.61 -21.99 42.44
C ALA A 292 36.96 -20.70 41.94
N ASN A 293 36.96 -19.68 42.79
CA ASN A 293 36.43 -18.36 42.48
C ASN A 293 34.94 -18.40 42.03
N ASN A 294 34.13 -19.23 42.68
CA ASN A 294 32.69 -19.40 42.38
C ASN A 294 31.78 -18.58 43.32
N THR A 295 32.33 -17.62 44.05
CA THR A 295 31.59 -16.70 44.94
C THR A 295 31.82 -15.25 44.52
N GLY A 296 30.76 -14.44 44.44
CA GLY A 296 30.77 -13.03 44.09
C GLY A 296 30.29 -12.72 42.67
N GLU A 297 29.70 -11.54 42.50
CA GLU A 297 29.12 -11.04 41.24
C GLU A 297 30.17 -10.56 40.21
N THR A 298 31.46 -10.74 40.46
CA THR A 298 32.54 -10.41 39.51
C THR A 298 33.60 -11.49 39.44
N ALA A 299 33.35 -12.62 40.09
CA ALA A 299 34.29 -13.72 40.12
C ALA A 299 34.29 -14.41 38.75
N THR A 300 35.48 -14.67 38.20
CA THR A 300 35.67 -15.56 37.04
C THR A 300 35.85 -16.98 37.58
N PRO A 301 34.82 -17.84 37.53
CA PRO A 301 34.95 -19.18 38.08
C PRO A 301 35.96 -19.98 37.25
N THR A 302 36.85 -20.68 37.92
CA THR A 302 37.79 -21.61 37.28
C THR A 302 37.37 -23.03 37.61
N VAL A 303 37.40 -23.88 36.58
CA VAL A 303 37.18 -25.32 36.69
C VAL A 303 38.48 -25.99 36.28
N SER A 304 39.10 -26.70 37.21
CA SER A 304 40.34 -27.43 36.96
C SER A 304 40.22 -28.88 37.41
N ILE A 305 41.16 -29.69 36.98
CA ILE A 305 41.42 -31.02 37.56
C ILE A 305 42.82 -31.03 38.15
N GLY A 306 43.21 -32.10 38.85
CA GLY A 306 44.50 -32.18 39.56
C GLY A 306 45.77 -32.09 38.70
N GLN A 307 45.64 -31.98 37.37
CA GLN A 307 46.74 -31.90 36.40
C GLN A 307 46.27 -31.15 35.14
N ALA A 308 47.22 -30.70 34.31
CA ALA A 308 46.93 -30.06 33.03
C ALA A 308 46.42 -31.10 32.00
N ILE A 309 45.40 -30.72 31.22
CA ILE A 309 44.83 -31.52 30.13
C ILE A 309 44.62 -30.62 28.92
N GLY A 310 45.63 -30.58 28.06
CA GLY A 310 45.66 -29.84 26.81
C GLY A 310 46.32 -30.66 25.71
N THR A 311 46.31 -30.14 24.48
CA THR A 311 46.81 -30.85 23.28
C THR A 311 48.32 -31.14 23.28
N GLY A 312 49.07 -30.59 24.24
CA GLY A 312 50.50 -30.86 24.45
C GLY A 312 50.85 -31.38 25.84
N ASP A 313 49.85 -31.64 26.69
CA ASP A 313 50.11 -32.12 28.06
C ASP A 313 50.27 -33.65 28.07
N SER A 314 51.06 -34.16 29.01
CA SER A 314 51.27 -35.59 29.25
C SER A 314 50.70 -35.99 30.61
N PRO A 315 49.38 -36.22 30.72
CA PRO A 315 48.76 -36.58 31.99
C PRO A 315 49.32 -37.90 32.54
N THR A 316 49.62 -37.92 33.84
CA THR A 316 50.03 -39.14 34.55
C THR A 316 48.81 -39.76 35.24
N PHE A 317 48.68 -41.08 35.14
CA PHE A 317 47.67 -41.87 35.84
C PHE A 317 48.38 -42.97 36.62
N ALA A 318 47.99 -43.18 37.88
CA ALA A 318 48.53 -44.29 38.67
C ALA A 318 48.15 -45.65 38.06
N ALA A 319 46.96 -45.75 37.47
CA ALA A 319 46.50 -46.88 36.67
C ALA A 319 45.50 -46.38 35.62
N LEU A 320 45.51 -47.02 34.44
CA LEU A 320 44.53 -46.80 33.38
C LEU A 320 43.66 -48.06 33.23
N THR A 321 42.37 -47.93 33.49
CA THR A 321 41.37 -48.98 33.21
C THR A 321 40.40 -48.45 32.17
N VAL A 322 40.34 -49.14 31.03
CA VAL A 322 39.39 -48.83 29.95
C VAL A 322 38.43 -50.01 29.75
N THR A 323 37.16 -49.73 29.49
CA THR A 323 36.14 -50.78 29.24
C THR A 323 36.03 -51.19 27.78
N GLY A 324 36.70 -50.46 26.88
CA GLY A 324 36.78 -50.75 25.45
C GLY A 324 38.22 -50.70 24.97
N ASP A 325 38.40 -50.48 23.67
CA ASP A 325 39.72 -50.50 23.05
C ASP A 325 40.55 -49.26 23.41
N VAL A 326 41.87 -49.44 23.51
CA VAL A 326 42.83 -48.33 23.61
C VAL A 326 43.25 -47.93 22.20
N ARG A 327 42.98 -46.69 21.80
CA ARG A 327 43.54 -46.09 20.58
C ARG A 327 44.66 -45.12 20.97
N ILE A 328 45.84 -45.32 20.38
CA ILE A 328 47.01 -44.46 20.59
C ILE A 328 47.34 -43.78 19.26
N ASN A 329 47.29 -42.45 19.21
CA ASN A 329 47.57 -41.72 17.97
C ASN A 329 49.05 -41.70 17.60
N GLY A 330 49.94 -41.77 18.60
CA GLY A 330 51.39 -41.75 18.40
C GLY A 330 51.99 -43.09 17.97
N ASN A 331 51.19 -44.15 17.86
CA ASN A 331 51.59 -45.53 17.52
C ASN A 331 52.62 -46.22 18.45
N ASP A 332 53.23 -45.50 19.39
CA ASP A 332 54.22 -46.04 20.32
C ASP A 332 53.68 -46.13 21.76
N ILE A 333 54.06 -47.19 22.47
CA ILE A 333 53.93 -47.33 23.93
C ILE A 333 55.34 -47.25 24.52
N GLN A 334 55.57 -46.24 25.35
CA GLN A 334 56.88 -45.96 25.93
C GLN A 334 57.02 -46.56 27.34
N ASN A 335 58.25 -46.90 27.72
CA ASN A 335 58.59 -47.16 29.13
C ASN A 335 58.70 -45.84 29.92
N SER A 336 59.13 -45.92 31.19
CA SER A 336 59.33 -44.74 32.05
C SER A 336 60.48 -43.83 31.64
N ASP A 337 61.39 -44.33 30.80
CA ASP A 337 62.58 -43.62 30.34
C ASP A 337 62.34 -42.90 28.99
N GLY A 338 61.18 -43.16 28.36
CA GLY A 338 60.69 -42.49 27.16
C GLY A 338 60.98 -43.24 25.86
N GLU A 339 61.57 -44.43 25.90
CA GLU A 339 61.79 -45.26 24.72
C GLU A 339 60.53 -46.06 24.34
N ALA A 340 60.24 -46.15 23.05
CA ALA A 340 59.16 -46.99 22.53
C ALA A 340 59.50 -48.47 22.75
N THR A 341 58.70 -49.14 23.58
CA THR A 341 58.82 -50.58 23.86
C THR A 341 57.94 -51.42 22.94
N ILE A 342 56.80 -50.85 22.53
CA ILE A 342 55.89 -51.40 21.54
C ILE A 342 55.64 -50.32 20.49
N THR A 343 55.92 -50.62 19.23
CA THR A 343 55.67 -49.71 18.10
C THR A 343 54.70 -50.37 17.13
N MET A 344 53.70 -49.61 16.69
CA MET A 344 52.72 -50.02 15.68
C MET A 344 53.01 -49.31 14.37
N ASP A 345 52.92 -50.01 13.24
CA ASP A 345 53.14 -49.40 11.92
C ASP A 345 51.85 -49.24 11.11
N ALA A 346 51.95 -48.60 9.93
CA ALA A 346 50.82 -48.40 9.03
C ALA A 346 50.27 -49.69 8.43
N ALA A 347 51.03 -50.79 8.47
CA ALA A 347 50.62 -52.12 8.05
C ALA A 347 50.00 -52.94 9.19
N GLN A 348 49.78 -52.31 10.36
CA GLN A 348 49.22 -52.92 11.57
C GLN A 348 50.15 -53.98 12.20
N ASN A 349 51.46 -53.91 11.91
CA ASN A 349 52.43 -54.73 12.60
C ASN A 349 52.69 -54.20 14.00
N VAL A 350 53.05 -55.09 14.91
CA VAL A 350 53.53 -54.78 16.26
C VAL A 350 55.00 -55.16 16.34
N THR A 351 55.85 -54.19 16.63
CA THR A 351 57.27 -54.41 16.91
C THR A 351 57.50 -54.31 18.41
N ILE A 352 58.17 -55.31 18.99
CA ILE A 352 58.70 -55.27 20.35
C ILE A 352 60.17 -54.94 20.25
N ALA A 353 60.62 -53.86 20.89
CA ALA A 353 61.99 -53.35 20.72
C ALA A 353 63.07 -54.27 21.31
N ALA A 354 62.69 -55.14 22.25
CA ALA A 354 63.56 -56.10 22.92
C ALA A 354 62.93 -57.51 22.90
N ASP A 355 63.42 -58.41 23.75
CA ASP A 355 62.92 -59.77 23.84
C ASP A 355 61.46 -59.82 24.32
N LEU A 356 60.68 -60.69 23.69
CA LEU A 356 59.32 -61.03 24.13
C LEU A 356 59.36 -62.22 25.09
N GLN A 357 59.07 -61.99 26.37
CA GLN A 357 58.88 -63.06 27.35
C GLN A 357 57.40 -63.45 27.45
N ILE A 358 57.08 -64.72 27.22
CA ILE A 358 55.71 -65.26 27.36
C ILE A 358 55.59 -66.06 28.66
N GLY A 359 55.06 -65.45 29.72
CA GLY A 359 54.92 -66.10 31.03
C GLY A 359 53.89 -67.24 31.08
N GLY A 360 52.99 -67.32 30.10
CA GLY A 360 51.99 -68.39 29.96
C GLY A 360 52.46 -69.59 29.14
N ASN A 361 53.72 -69.61 28.70
CA ASN A 361 54.40 -70.63 27.87
C ASN A 361 53.82 -70.86 26.45
N ASP A 362 52.53 -70.60 26.22
CA ASP A 362 51.89 -70.85 24.93
C ASP A 362 51.84 -69.61 24.04
N ILE A 363 52.20 -69.78 22.76
CA ILE A 363 51.83 -68.83 21.70
C ILE A 363 50.69 -69.45 20.90
N LYS A 364 49.53 -68.80 20.89
CA LYS A 364 48.32 -69.30 20.22
C LYS A 364 48.08 -68.53 18.92
N ALA A 365 47.77 -69.24 17.85
CA ALA A 365 47.28 -68.65 16.61
C ALA A 365 45.89 -68.02 16.82
N SER A 366 45.62 -66.88 16.19
CA SER A 366 44.31 -66.19 16.28
C SER A 366 43.14 -66.97 15.66
N ASN A 367 43.43 -67.94 14.78
CA ASN A 367 42.47 -68.83 14.10
C ASN A 367 42.66 -70.32 14.46
N GLY A 368 43.56 -70.63 15.40
CA GLY A 368 43.88 -72.00 15.80
C GLY A 368 44.84 -72.79 14.91
N THR A 369 45.48 -72.21 13.88
CA THR A 369 46.33 -72.99 12.96
C THR A 369 47.82 -72.66 12.91
N VAL A 370 48.31 -71.44 13.22
CA VAL A 370 49.76 -71.12 13.16
C VAL A 370 50.30 -70.48 14.44
N ALA A 371 51.13 -71.22 15.19
CA ALA A 371 51.69 -70.79 16.46
C ALA A 371 53.01 -69.98 16.33
N ILE A 372 53.93 -70.33 15.42
CA ILE A 372 55.17 -69.57 15.15
C ILE A 372 55.47 -69.66 13.65
N SER A 373 55.62 -68.52 12.97
CA SER A 373 56.09 -68.42 11.59
C SER A 373 57.26 -67.45 11.57
N LEU A 374 58.45 -67.94 11.23
CA LEU A 374 59.68 -67.17 11.11
C LEU A 374 60.12 -67.26 9.64
N SER A 375 59.79 -66.25 8.83
CA SER A 375 60.31 -66.15 7.47
C SER A 375 61.59 -65.32 7.49
N ASP A 376 62.59 -65.77 6.75
CA ASP A 376 63.82 -65.03 6.39
C ASP A 376 65.02 -65.13 7.35
N ASN A 377 64.92 -65.84 8.48
CA ASN A 377 66.06 -66.12 9.37
C ASN A 377 66.04 -67.55 9.97
N ASP A 378 67.18 -68.01 10.46
CA ASP A 378 67.32 -69.31 11.12
C ASP A 378 66.57 -69.38 12.45
N VAL A 379 65.97 -70.54 12.74
CA VAL A 379 65.40 -70.86 14.06
C VAL A 379 66.41 -71.70 14.84
N THR A 380 66.92 -71.16 15.95
CA THR A 380 67.76 -71.94 16.87
C THR A 380 66.95 -72.35 18.10
N VAL A 381 66.85 -73.66 18.34
CA VAL A 381 66.25 -74.22 19.56
C VAL A 381 67.38 -74.70 20.46
N GLN A 382 67.62 -74.01 21.57
CA GLN A 382 68.70 -74.37 22.51
C GLN A 382 68.40 -75.66 23.30
N GLY A 383 67.12 -76.02 23.41
CA GLY A 383 66.65 -77.24 24.06
C GLY A 383 66.21 -78.31 23.06
N ASN A 384 65.44 -79.27 23.54
CA ASN A 384 64.88 -80.32 22.69
C ASN A 384 63.71 -79.77 21.87
N LEU A 385 63.61 -80.18 20.61
CA LEU A 385 62.40 -80.05 19.81
C LEU A 385 61.57 -81.33 19.94
N THR A 386 60.34 -81.21 20.43
CA THR A 386 59.35 -82.30 20.41
C THR A 386 58.20 -81.86 19.51
N VAL A 387 57.84 -82.69 18.53
CA VAL A 387 56.69 -82.47 17.65
C VAL A 387 55.70 -83.60 17.89
N GLU A 388 54.51 -83.25 18.38
CA GLU A 388 53.43 -84.21 18.68
C GLU A 388 52.38 -84.31 17.55
N GLY A 389 52.58 -83.56 16.46
CA GLY A 389 51.76 -83.67 15.26
C GLY A 389 52.09 -84.93 14.43
N ASP A 390 51.24 -85.24 13.45
CA ASP A 390 51.34 -86.46 12.65
C ASP A 390 52.47 -86.45 11.61
N THR A 391 52.91 -85.26 11.17
CA THR A 391 53.89 -85.10 10.08
C THR A 391 54.99 -84.11 10.44
N VAL A 392 56.24 -84.45 10.12
CA VAL A 392 57.40 -83.55 10.12
C VAL A 392 58.03 -83.57 8.73
N THR A 393 57.95 -82.44 8.01
CA THR A 393 58.60 -82.29 6.70
C THR A 393 59.91 -81.54 6.84
N ASN A 394 61.04 -82.19 6.53
CA ASN A 394 62.36 -81.57 6.51
C ASN A 394 62.82 -81.34 5.07
N ASN A 395 62.45 -80.19 4.49
CA ASN A 395 62.95 -79.77 3.18
C ASN A 395 64.26 -79.01 3.32
N VAL A 396 65.33 -79.74 3.63
CA VAL A 396 66.66 -79.19 3.88
C VAL A 396 67.65 -79.66 2.82
N ALA A 397 68.62 -78.82 2.46
CA ALA A 397 69.71 -79.22 1.57
C ALA A 397 70.62 -80.28 2.21
N THR A 398 70.65 -80.38 3.55
CA THR A 398 71.42 -81.38 4.29
C THR A 398 70.73 -81.73 5.59
N LEU A 399 70.58 -83.03 5.85
CA LEU A 399 70.21 -83.57 7.15
C LEU A 399 71.47 -84.17 7.81
N THR A 400 71.88 -83.62 8.95
CA THR A 400 72.94 -84.22 9.78
C THR A 400 72.33 -84.78 11.05
N VAL A 401 72.71 -86.00 11.40
CA VAL A 401 72.27 -86.68 12.62
C VAL A 401 73.53 -87.10 13.36
N GLU A 402 73.73 -86.52 14.54
CA GLU A 402 74.88 -86.89 15.38
C GLU A 402 74.70 -88.26 16.04
N ASP A 403 73.45 -88.69 16.24
CA ASP A 403 73.15 -89.99 16.84
C ASP A 403 73.60 -91.15 15.94
N PRO A 404 74.29 -92.17 16.49
CA PRO A 404 74.77 -93.31 15.71
C PRO A 404 73.63 -94.25 15.27
N LEU A 405 72.43 -94.13 15.85
CA LEU A 405 71.30 -95.00 15.57
C LEU A 405 70.03 -94.16 15.35
N ILE A 406 69.30 -94.50 14.29
CA ILE A 406 67.98 -93.94 14.00
C ILE A 406 66.93 -95.01 14.30
N LYS A 407 65.95 -94.66 15.13
CA LYS A 407 64.82 -95.56 15.45
C LYS A 407 63.64 -95.26 14.52
N LEU A 408 63.36 -96.19 13.62
CA LEU A 408 62.17 -96.18 12.75
C LEU A 408 60.98 -96.89 13.44
N ALA A 409 59.76 -96.60 12.98
CA ALA A 409 58.51 -97.24 13.43
C ALA A 409 58.31 -97.26 14.96
N LYS A 410 58.61 -96.13 15.65
CA LYS A 410 58.40 -96.00 17.11
C LYS A 410 56.91 -96.17 17.45
N GLY A 411 56.55 -97.33 17.98
CA GLY A 411 55.17 -97.67 18.37
C GLY A 411 54.63 -98.95 17.69
N ASN A 412 55.34 -99.49 16.70
CA ASN A 412 55.07 -100.80 16.09
C ASN A 412 55.42 -101.95 17.06
N THR A 413 54.71 -102.05 18.20
CA THR A 413 55.04 -102.96 19.32
C THR A 413 53.97 -104.00 19.64
N SER A 414 52.77 -103.89 19.05
CA SER A 414 51.57 -104.68 19.42
C SER A 414 51.10 -105.65 18.31
N GLY A 415 51.87 -105.73 17.24
CA GLY A 415 51.64 -106.46 16.00
C GLY A 415 52.53 -105.81 14.94
N ASP A 416 53.31 -106.59 14.20
CA ASP A 416 54.18 -106.07 13.13
C ASP A 416 53.28 -105.68 11.95
N THR A 417 52.87 -104.40 11.88
CA THR A 417 51.86 -103.94 10.91
C THR A 417 52.30 -102.77 10.04
N VAL A 418 53.55 -102.33 10.17
CA VAL A 418 54.11 -101.18 9.44
C VAL A 418 55.48 -101.57 8.91
N ASP A 419 55.72 -101.28 7.64
CA ASP A 419 57.02 -101.50 7.03
C ASP A 419 58.04 -100.49 7.56
N LEU A 420 59.27 -100.94 7.75
CA LEU A 420 60.36 -100.09 8.21
C LEU A 420 61.47 -100.07 7.18
N GLY A 421 61.94 -98.88 6.84
CA GLY A 421 62.96 -98.75 5.81
C GLY A 421 63.33 -97.32 5.49
N ILE A 422 64.24 -97.21 4.52
CA ILE A 422 64.64 -95.97 3.89
C ILE A 422 64.49 -96.14 2.38
N PHE A 423 64.00 -95.11 1.71
CA PHE A 423 63.86 -95.09 0.25
C PHE A 423 64.15 -93.69 -0.27
N GLY A 424 64.38 -93.59 -1.57
CA GLY A 424 64.55 -92.33 -2.28
C GLY A 424 63.89 -92.38 -3.65
N GLU A 425 63.58 -91.19 -4.15
CA GLU A 425 63.14 -90.98 -5.52
C GLU A 425 64.35 -90.90 -6.46
N TYR A 426 64.23 -91.53 -7.62
CA TYR A 426 65.15 -91.35 -8.73
C TYR A 426 64.36 -91.29 -10.06
N ASN A 427 65.05 -90.92 -11.14
CA ASN A 427 64.47 -90.87 -12.47
C ASN A 427 65.56 -91.16 -13.49
N ASP A 428 65.39 -92.23 -14.26
CA ASP A 428 66.33 -92.70 -15.27
C ASP A 428 65.93 -92.33 -16.73
N GLY A 429 64.85 -91.56 -16.87
CA GLY A 429 64.24 -91.21 -18.15
C GLY A 429 62.83 -91.78 -18.34
N GLY A 430 62.38 -92.72 -17.49
CA GLY A 430 61.04 -93.33 -17.54
C GLY A 430 59.95 -92.64 -16.70
N GLY A 431 60.32 -91.79 -15.74
CA GLY A 431 59.39 -91.20 -14.75
C GLY A 431 60.03 -91.14 -13.36
N VAL A 432 59.26 -90.74 -12.34
CA VAL A 432 59.72 -90.90 -10.94
C VAL A 432 59.59 -92.36 -10.56
N GLU A 433 60.71 -92.92 -10.12
CA GLU A 433 60.85 -94.29 -9.63
C GLU A 433 61.41 -94.26 -8.22
N TYR A 434 61.18 -95.32 -7.45
CA TYR A 434 61.63 -95.42 -6.07
C TYR A 434 62.54 -96.63 -5.90
N SER A 435 63.62 -96.43 -5.14
CA SER A 435 64.51 -97.51 -4.71
C SER A 435 64.84 -97.34 -3.24
N GLY A 436 65.09 -98.46 -2.56
CA GLY A 436 65.37 -98.42 -1.14
C GLY A 436 65.63 -99.78 -0.52
N LEU A 437 65.64 -99.75 0.81
CA LEU A 437 65.79 -100.90 1.69
C LEU A 437 64.67 -100.85 2.71
N PHE A 438 63.86 -101.90 2.77
CA PHE A 438 62.76 -101.99 3.73
C PHE A 438 62.59 -103.42 4.24
N ARG A 439 61.88 -103.59 5.35
CA ARG A 439 61.32 -104.85 5.79
C ARG A 439 59.82 -104.78 5.63
N ASP A 440 59.25 -105.78 4.98
CA ASP A 440 57.81 -105.94 4.80
C ASP A 440 57.23 -106.62 6.05
N ALA A 441 56.25 -106.00 6.68
CA ALA A 441 55.56 -106.57 7.84
C ALA A 441 54.52 -107.63 7.44
N SER A 442 54.11 -107.64 6.16
CA SER A 442 53.01 -108.44 5.62
C SER A 442 53.46 -109.79 5.06
N ASP A 443 54.75 -109.95 4.73
CA ASP A 443 55.32 -111.18 4.14
C ASP A 443 55.49 -112.32 5.15
N GLY A 444 55.46 -112.01 6.45
CA GLY A 444 55.61 -112.94 7.56
C GLY A 444 57.00 -113.55 7.74
N ASP A 445 57.95 -113.26 6.85
CA ASP A 445 59.35 -113.71 6.96
C ASP A 445 60.25 -112.65 7.60
N GLY A 446 59.85 -111.38 7.55
CA GLY A 446 60.52 -110.27 8.22
C GLY A 446 61.92 -109.99 7.69
N ILE A 447 62.19 -110.36 6.44
CA ILE A 447 63.48 -110.17 5.80
C ILE A 447 63.57 -108.73 5.27
N TRP A 448 64.79 -108.21 5.21
CA TRP A 448 65.05 -106.93 4.57
C TRP A 448 65.21 -107.12 3.07
N VAL A 449 64.48 -106.32 2.30
CA VAL A 449 64.38 -106.35 0.85
C VAL A 449 65.01 -105.09 0.27
N LEU A 450 65.90 -105.28 -0.70
CA LEU A 450 66.31 -104.21 -1.61
C LEU A 450 65.41 -104.24 -2.84
N PHE A 451 64.92 -103.07 -3.23
CA PHE A 451 64.01 -102.92 -4.36
C PHE A 451 64.37 -101.71 -5.22
N ASP A 452 63.95 -101.74 -6.48
CA ASP A 452 63.99 -100.62 -7.40
C ASP A 452 62.77 -100.62 -8.33
N SER A 453 62.78 -99.71 -9.31
CA SER A 453 61.85 -99.63 -10.45
C SER A 453 60.38 -99.38 -10.10
N LEU A 454 60.03 -99.31 -8.81
CA LEU A 454 58.67 -99.09 -8.36
C LEU A 454 58.21 -97.70 -8.82
N THR A 455 57.19 -97.66 -9.68
CA THR A 455 56.72 -96.43 -10.34
C THR A 455 55.43 -95.85 -9.75
N SER A 456 54.75 -96.63 -8.90
CA SER A 456 53.56 -96.15 -8.22
C SER A 456 53.98 -95.43 -6.94
N ALA A 457 53.48 -94.21 -6.74
CA ALA A 457 53.59 -93.50 -5.47
C ALA A 457 52.66 -94.19 -4.45
N HIS A 458 53.03 -95.39 -4.01
CA HIS A 458 52.25 -96.12 -3.01
C HIS A 458 52.39 -95.47 -1.62
N TRP A 459 53.35 -94.55 -1.45
CA TRP A 459 53.55 -93.78 -0.23
C TRP A 459 52.89 -92.40 -0.31
N THR A 460 51.56 -92.36 -0.33
CA THR A 460 50.84 -91.16 0.15
C THR A 460 51.07 -91.04 1.66
N ASP A 461 50.99 -89.83 2.25
CA ASP A 461 51.27 -89.55 3.68
C ASP A 461 50.55 -90.46 4.71
N THR A 462 49.67 -91.36 4.27
CA THR A 462 48.89 -92.30 5.08
C THR A 462 49.18 -93.78 4.83
N ALA A 463 50.03 -94.15 3.86
CA ALA A 463 50.35 -95.55 3.59
C ALA A 463 51.44 -96.06 4.55
N THR A 464 51.24 -97.25 5.10
CA THR A 464 52.12 -97.86 6.12
C THR A 464 52.88 -99.09 5.61
N THR A 465 52.71 -99.44 4.33
CA THR A 465 53.30 -100.63 3.70
C THR A 465 53.73 -100.33 2.26
N VAL A 466 54.79 -101.00 1.80
CA VAL A 466 55.31 -101.03 0.44
C VAL A 466 54.50 -102.06 -0.36
N ASP A 467 54.06 -101.67 -1.56
CA ASP A 467 53.32 -102.58 -2.45
C ASP A 467 54.28 -103.44 -3.28
N THR A 468 54.59 -104.62 -2.76
CA THR A 468 55.39 -105.64 -3.43
C THR A 468 54.65 -106.37 -4.55
N THR A 469 53.36 -106.09 -4.75
CA THR A 469 52.53 -106.68 -5.82
C THR A 469 52.40 -105.81 -7.06
N ALA A 470 52.91 -104.58 -7.00
CA ALA A 470 52.93 -103.67 -8.13
C ALA A 470 53.70 -104.30 -9.31
N GLY A 471 53.17 -104.20 -10.53
CA GLY A 471 53.83 -104.72 -11.73
C GLY A 471 55.16 -104.04 -12.07
N SER A 472 55.50 -102.94 -11.38
CA SER A 472 56.77 -102.22 -11.48
C SER A 472 57.73 -102.50 -10.32
N PHE A 473 57.30 -103.25 -9.30
CA PHE A 473 58.21 -103.68 -8.23
C PHE A 473 59.21 -104.71 -8.77
N ASP A 474 60.50 -104.46 -8.58
CA ASP A 474 61.55 -105.46 -8.82
C ASP A 474 62.56 -105.47 -7.66
N PHE A 475 63.26 -106.60 -7.51
CA PHE A 475 64.35 -106.71 -6.55
C PHE A 475 65.59 -105.99 -7.10
N ALA A 476 66.16 -105.11 -6.29
CA ALA A 476 67.34 -104.36 -6.72
C ALA A 476 68.64 -105.16 -6.54
N ASP A 477 69.56 -104.93 -7.46
CA ASP A 477 70.92 -105.44 -7.36
C ASP A 477 71.71 -104.71 -6.26
N LEU A 478 72.47 -105.48 -5.47
CA LEU A 478 73.34 -104.95 -4.43
C LEU A 478 74.81 -105.11 -4.81
N LYS A 479 75.49 -103.98 -5.10
CA LYS A 479 76.93 -103.98 -5.40
C LYS A 479 77.77 -103.95 -4.13
N LEU A 480 78.54 -105.01 -3.90
CA LEU A 480 79.33 -105.22 -2.68
C LEU A 480 80.77 -105.61 -3.02
N ALA A 481 81.73 -105.32 -2.13
CA ALA A 481 83.05 -105.94 -2.18
C ALA A 481 83.06 -107.37 -1.61
N SER A 482 82.34 -107.61 -0.51
CA SER A 482 82.17 -108.94 0.10
C SER A 482 80.90 -108.99 0.95
N LEU A 483 80.19 -110.12 0.94
CA LEU A 483 79.09 -110.41 1.87
C LEU A 483 79.55 -111.49 2.87
N THR A 484 79.46 -111.22 4.17
CA THR A 484 79.83 -112.19 5.22
C THR A 484 78.58 -112.57 6.01
N GLY A 485 78.15 -113.82 5.91
CA GLY A 485 77.07 -114.37 6.74
C GLY A 485 77.63 -115.13 7.94
N ALA A 486 77.22 -114.75 9.14
CA ALA A 486 77.46 -115.52 10.37
C ALA A 486 76.10 -115.73 11.05
N ASP A 487 75.71 -116.97 11.32
CA ASP A 487 74.55 -117.24 12.18
C ASP A 487 74.96 -116.96 13.63
N ASN A 488 74.16 -116.16 14.33
CA ASN A 488 74.35 -115.84 15.75
C ASN A 488 74.21 -117.09 16.66
N SER A 489 73.78 -118.21 16.10
CA SER A 489 73.56 -119.51 16.75
C SER A 489 74.73 -120.49 16.59
N GLY A 490 75.78 -120.14 15.83
CA GLY A 490 76.91 -121.03 15.52
C GLY A 490 76.65 -121.92 14.30
N GLY A 491 77.22 -121.54 13.16
CA GLY A 491 77.15 -122.25 11.88
C GLY A 491 77.55 -121.33 10.72
N ASN A 492 77.93 -121.91 9.57
CA ASN A 492 78.06 -121.11 8.34
C ASN A 492 76.66 -120.62 7.94
N GLY A 493 76.48 -119.31 7.73
CA GLY A 493 75.27 -118.79 7.11
C GLY A 493 75.08 -119.46 5.75
N THR A 494 73.90 -120.06 5.53
CA THR A 494 73.63 -120.78 4.28
C THR A 494 73.08 -119.79 3.26
N LEU A 495 73.84 -119.49 2.21
CA LEU A 495 73.31 -118.83 1.01
C LEU A 495 72.65 -119.91 0.15
N ASN A 496 71.32 -120.01 0.20
CA ASN A 496 70.55 -120.90 -0.66
C ASN A 496 70.00 -120.12 -1.87
N THR A 497 69.81 -120.83 -3.00
CA THR A 497 69.15 -120.30 -4.21
C THR A 497 69.75 -119.00 -4.75
N PHE A 498 71.09 -118.91 -4.83
CA PHE A 498 71.76 -117.77 -5.47
C PHE A 498 72.08 -118.05 -6.94
N THR A 499 71.68 -117.15 -7.83
CA THR A 499 72.22 -117.07 -9.19
C THR A 499 73.32 -116.03 -9.18
N ILE A 500 74.57 -116.46 -9.23
CA ILE A 500 75.69 -115.54 -9.48
C ILE A 500 75.76 -115.37 -10.99
N ASP A 501 75.16 -114.31 -11.53
CA ASP A 501 75.54 -113.86 -12.86
C ASP A 501 76.93 -113.24 -12.75
N GLY A 502 77.93 -113.94 -13.29
CA GLY A 502 79.30 -113.46 -13.29
C GLY A 502 79.51 -112.22 -14.17
N GLY A 503 78.47 -111.78 -14.89
CA GLY A 503 78.57 -110.82 -15.96
C GLY A 503 79.39 -111.40 -17.11
N SER A 504 78.92 -111.25 -18.35
CA SER A 504 79.85 -111.32 -19.47
C SER A 504 80.78 -110.11 -19.35
N PHE A 505 82.06 -110.36 -19.03
CA PHE A 505 83.12 -109.37 -19.08
C PHE A 505 83.18 -108.64 -20.43
#